data_AF-A0A925WIH4-F1
#
_entry.id   AF-A0A925WIH4-F1
#
_cell.length_a   1.000
_cell.length_b   1.000
_cell.length_c   1.000
_cell.angle_alpha   90.00
_cell.angle_beta   90.00
_cell.angle_gamma   90.00
#
_symmetry.space_group_name_H-M   'P 1'
#
loop_
_entity.id
_entity.type
_entity.pdbx_description
1 polymer ?
#
loop_
_entity_poly.entity_id
_entity_poly.type
_entity_poly.pdbx_seq_one_letter_code
_entity_poly.pdbx_strand_id
1 'polypeptide(L)' 'YKDFAACAPYAVNVQWKAEISPRGGQKQPADLKRIVKILRAANYQGYVALEYEAAEDPWTAVPRLLKEMREIINAG' A
#
# COMPACT_ATOMS: atom_id res chain seq x y z
N TYR A 1 -1.84 -7.07 -8.55
CA TYR A 1 -1.18 -5.83 -9.02
C TYR A 1 -1.48 -5.44 -10.46
N LYS A 2 -1.81 -6.36 -11.40
CA LYS A 2 -2.20 -5.96 -12.77
C LYS A 2 -3.40 -5.01 -12.76
N ASP A 3 -4.45 -5.39 -12.03
CA ASP A 3 -5.67 -4.58 -11.92
C ASP A 3 -5.39 -3.22 -11.26
N PHE A 4 -4.60 -3.23 -10.18
CA PHE A 4 -4.14 -2.00 -9.53
C PHE A 4 -3.38 -1.07 -10.49
N ALA A 5 -2.48 -1.60 -11.31
CA ALA A 5 -1.74 -0.82 -12.30
C ALA A 5 -2.65 -0.26 -13.41
N ALA A 6 -3.68 -1.01 -13.82
CA ALA A 6 -4.67 -0.51 -14.78
C ALA A 6 -5.52 0.63 -14.21
N CYS A 7 -5.81 0.61 -12.90
CA CYS A 7 -6.58 1.67 -12.24
C CYS A 7 -5.74 2.89 -11.84
N ALA A 8 -4.42 2.73 -11.64
CA ALA A 8 -3.56 3.77 -11.07
C ALA A 8 -3.63 5.15 -11.79
N PRO A 9 -3.68 5.24 -13.14
CA PRO A 9 -3.79 6.53 -13.83
C PRO A 9 -5.10 7.29 -13.57
N TYR A 10 -6.14 6.59 -13.11
CA TYR A 10 -7.47 7.14 -12.84
C TYR A 10 -7.75 7.27 -11.33
N ALA A 11 -6.79 6.88 -10.48
CA ALA A 11 -6.99 6.87 -9.04
C ALA A 11 -7.06 8.29 -8.48
N VAL A 12 -8.13 8.59 -7.76
CA VAL A 12 -8.28 9.82 -6.96
C VAL A 12 -7.89 9.63 -5.50
N ASN A 13 -7.92 8.37 -5.02
CA ASN A 13 -7.57 7.98 -3.66
C ASN A 13 -6.90 6.61 -3.69
N VAL A 14 -5.91 6.41 -2.82
CA VAL A 14 -5.23 5.13 -2.65
C VAL A 14 -5.20 4.77 -1.17
N GLN A 15 -5.70 3.58 -0.87
CA GLN A 15 -5.54 2.93 0.42
C GLN A 15 -4.62 1.72 0.26
N TRP A 16 -3.65 1.60 1.16
CA TRP A 16 -2.74 0.47 1.24
C TRP A 16 -3.10 -0.38 2.44
N LYS A 17 -3.61 -1.59 2.18
CA LYS A 17 -3.80 -2.62 3.21
C LYS A 17 -2.47 -3.27 3.55
N ALA A 18 -2.15 -3.40 4.83
CA ALA A 18 -0.93 -4.09 5.29
C ALA A 18 -0.90 -5.58 4.86
N GLU A 19 -2.07 -6.22 4.85
CA GLU A 19 -2.27 -7.60 4.41
C GLU A 19 -3.32 -7.65 3.30
N ILE A 20 -3.14 -8.56 2.33
CA ILE A 20 -4.10 -8.83 1.27
C ILE A 20 -4.33 -10.34 1.13
N SER A 21 -5.49 -10.70 0.59
CA SER A 21 -5.83 -12.08 0.20
C SER A 21 -6.05 -12.13 -1.31
N PRO A 22 -4.99 -12.31 -2.13
CA PRO A 22 -5.11 -12.31 -3.57
C PRO A 22 -6.07 -13.42 -4.03
N ARG A 23 -7.13 -13.05 -4.75
CA ARG A 23 -8.15 -13.99 -5.26
C ARG A 23 -8.77 -14.89 -4.18
N GLY A 24 -8.96 -14.34 -2.97
CA GLY A 24 -9.52 -15.10 -1.84
C GLY A 24 -8.57 -16.13 -1.24
N GLY A 25 -7.28 -16.09 -1.59
CA GLY A 25 -6.25 -16.95 -1.01
C GLY A 25 -5.87 -16.55 0.42
N GLN A 26 -4.80 -17.18 0.92
CA GLN A 26 -4.25 -16.88 2.24
C GLN A 26 -3.87 -15.40 2.38
N LYS A 27 -4.04 -14.86 3.59
CA LYS A 27 -3.56 -13.53 3.93
C LYS A 27 -2.03 -13.52 3.80
N GLN A 28 -1.53 -12.48 3.15
CA GLN A 28 -0.11 -12.24 2.97
C GLN A 28 0.19 -10.74 3.01
N PRO A 29 1.42 -10.33 3.39
CA PRO A 29 1.82 -8.94 3.35
C PRO A 29 1.68 -8.36 1.94
N ALA A 30 1.17 -7.12 1.86
CA ALA A 30 1.13 -6.38 0.61
C ALA A 30 2.52 -5.82 0.27
N ASP A 31 2.95 -6.00 -0.98
CA ASP A 31 4.22 -5.46 -1.50
C ASP A 31 4.10 -3.94 -1.75
N LEU A 32 4.41 -3.16 -0.71
CA LEU A 32 4.36 -1.71 -0.76
C LEU A 32 5.35 -1.10 -1.75
N LYS A 33 6.56 -1.67 -1.89
CA LYS A 33 7.57 -1.19 -2.85
C LYS A 33 7.04 -1.27 -4.28
N ARG A 34 6.38 -2.38 -4.63
CA ARG A 34 5.75 -2.56 -5.94
C ARG A 34 4.59 -1.59 -6.15
N ILE A 35 3.79 -1.33 -5.12
CA ILE A 35 2.68 -0.37 -5.19
C ILE A 35 3.21 1.04 -5.46
N VAL A 36 4.19 1.51 -4.68
CA VAL A 36 4.80 2.84 -4.87
C VAL A 36 5.42 2.98 -6.26
N LYS A 37 6.09 1.94 -6.78
CA LYS A 37 6.62 1.94 -8.16
C LYS A 37 5.52 2.14 -9.20
N ILE A 38 4.37 1.48 -9.05
CA ILE A 38 3.23 1.62 -9.96
C ILE A 38 2.65 3.04 -9.88
N LEU A 39 2.45 3.57 -8.67
CA LEU A 39 1.89 4.90 -8.46
C LEU A 39 2.79 6.01 -9.04
N ARG A 40 4.12 5.89 -8.86
CA ARG A 40 5.09 6.80 -9.49
C ARG A 40 5.02 6.75 -11.02
N ALA A 41 4.95 5.54 -11.60
CA ALA A 41 4.81 5.38 -13.04
C ALA A 41 3.50 5.97 -13.59
N ALA A 42 2.43 5.99 -12.79
CA ALA A 42 1.15 6.60 -13.12
C ALA A 42 1.08 8.11 -12.82
N ASN A 43 2.18 8.72 -12.35
CA ASN A 43 2.24 10.11 -11.89
C ASN A 43 1.18 10.45 -10.82
N TYR A 44 0.86 9.50 -9.93
CA TYR A 44 -0.07 9.75 -8.83
C TYR A 44 0.53 10.74 -7.83
N GLN A 45 -0.20 11.83 -7.54
CA GLN A 45 0.24 12.94 -6.66
C GLN A 45 -0.56 13.02 -5.35
N GLY A 46 -1.48 12.08 -5.11
CA GLY A 46 -2.30 12.05 -3.91
C GLY A 46 -1.64 11.33 -2.73
N TYR A 47 -2.40 11.21 -1.64
CA TYR A 47 -1.96 10.47 -0.45
C TYR A 47 -2.11 8.95 -0.63
N VAL A 48 -1.21 8.19 0.00
CA VAL A 48 -1.36 6.75 0.20
C VAL A 48 -1.73 6.53 1.66
N ALA A 49 -3.01 6.26 1.93
CA ALA A 49 -3.51 6.04 3.27
C ALA A 49 -3.24 4.61 3.74
N LEU A 50 -2.78 4.43 4.98
CA LEU A 50 -2.70 3.10 5.60
C LEU A 50 -4.10 2.61 5.96
N GLU A 51 -4.46 1.42 5.48
CA GLU A 51 -5.62 0.65 5.93
C GLU A 51 -5.12 -0.54 6.76
N TYR A 52 -5.50 -0.58 8.05
CA TYR A 52 -5.01 -1.59 9.00
C TYR A 52 -6.15 -2.46 9.53
N GLU A 53 -6.09 -3.75 9.24
CA GLU A 53 -7.08 -4.78 9.62
C GLU A 53 -6.42 -6.11 10.04
N ALA A 54 -5.14 -6.06 10.43
CA ALA A 54 -4.36 -7.23 10.85
C ALA A 54 -4.52 -7.52 12.35
N ALA A 55 -4.08 -8.70 12.78
CA ALA A 55 -4.29 -9.20 14.15
C ALA A 55 -3.33 -8.59 15.20
N GLU A 56 -2.18 -8.04 14.78
CA GLU A 56 -1.23 -7.39 15.69
C GLU A 56 -1.83 -6.10 16.29
N ASP A 57 -1.43 -5.75 17.52
CA ASP A 57 -1.93 -4.57 18.22
C ASP A 57 -1.68 -3.28 17.40
N PRO A 58 -2.72 -2.51 17.03
CA PRO A 58 -2.57 -1.32 16.19
C PRO A 58 -1.64 -0.26 16.81
N TRP A 59 -1.56 -0.17 18.15
CA TRP A 59 -0.67 0.79 18.80
C TRP A 59 0.82 0.51 18.56
N THR A 60 1.17 -0.72 18.17
CA THR A 60 2.53 -1.13 17.84
C THR A 60 2.75 -1.25 16.34
N ALA A 61 1.79 -1.86 15.62
CA ALA A 61 1.91 -2.11 14.19
C ALA A 61 1.83 -0.83 13.36
N VAL A 62 0.87 0.06 13.65
CA VAL A 62 0.63 1.26 12.84
C VAL A 62 1.84 2.20 12.83
N PRO A 63 2.46 2.56 13.97
CA PRO A 63 3.66 3.41 13.94
C PRO A 63 4.83 2.80 13.15
N ARG A 64 5.03 1.48 13.26
CA ARG A 64 6.07 0.76 12.50
C ARG A 64 5.81 0.79 11.00
N LEU A 65 4.58 0.49 10.59
CA LEU A 65 4.16 0.50 9.19
C LEU A 65 4.23 1.89 8.58
N LEU A 66 3.80 2.94 9.30
CA LEU A 66 3.90 4.32 8.83
C LEU A 66 5.36 4.77 8.64
N LYS A 67 6.28 4.32 9.51
CA LYS A 67 7.72 4.56 9.34
C LYS A 67 8.23 3.91 8.06
N GLU A 68 7.92 2.64 7.83
CA GLU A 68 8.30 1.91 6.62
C GLU A 68 7.71 2.57 5.35
N MET A 69 6.43 2.96 5.40
CA MET A 69 5.77 3.67 4.30
C MET A 69 6.50 4.96 3.96
N ARG A 70 6.86 5.75 4.97
CA ARG A 70 7.58 7.02 4.76
C ARG A 70 8.95 6.79 4.13
N GLU A 71 9.68 5.78 4.60
CA GLU A 71 11.00 5.43 4.04
C GLU A 71 10.88 5.03 2.56
N ILE A 72 9.94 4.12 2.23
CA ILE A 72 9.75 3.65 0.85
C ILE A 72 9.25 4.78 -0.07
N ILE A 73 8.30 5.59 0.39
CA ILE A 73 7.75 6.71 -0.40
C ILE A 73 8.83 7.75 -0.68
N ASN A 74 9.75 8.01 0.25
CA ASN A 74 10.80 9.02 0.08
C ASN A 74 12.08 8.48 -0.57
N ALA A 75 12.21 7.18 -0.79
CA ALA A 75 13.42 6.53 -1.30
C ALA A 75 13.70 6.75 -2.81
N GLY A 76 13.14 7.78 -3.45
CA GLY A 76 13.32 8.03 -4.89
C GLY A 76 12.95 9.43 -5.32
#